data_AF-A0A453DA62-F1
#
_entry.id   AF-A0A453DA62-F1
#
_cell.length_a   1.000
_cell.length_b   1.000
_cell.length_c   1.000
_cell.angle_alpha   90.00
_cell.angle_beta   90.00
_cell.angle_gamma   90.00
#
_symmetry.space_group_name_H-M   'P 1'
#
loop_
_entity.id
_entity.type
_entity.pdbx_description
1 polymer ?
#
loop_
_entity_poly.entity_id
_entity_poly.type
_entity_poly.pdbx_seq_one_letter_code
_entity_poly.pdbx_strand_id
1 'polypeptide(L)'
;APRTHPRTAKYKPRCTRAAVRPLPSSAHAHARLDNPHRRARSSRSIIPMSPVRITDSTYVGVPETAAPPPGPIRFTAMEALWVVFPVLQHVLLYEGDDDMPPFDAILESLRSSLAATLGSFAPLAGKLVHLEETGDVGISCSASDGVRFVVAECDADIRRLAGDEEHDLRVLEALVPEVDMGRLPTALLAVQATRFEGGVAVGLTVHHGAADGRALWTFVEAWATACRGETPATTPCFDRSLVKMPAGDELARSVLRKFAPNLPSGGTSVISLRRPKAAHSPNLHLGPRRHPTPEAAHCPPQ
;
A
#
# COMPACT_ATOMS: atom_id res chain seq x y z
N ALA A 1 -35.13 28.53 -26.82
CA ALA A 1 -35.21 27.15 -26.29
C ALA A 1 -34.25 27.02 -25.11
N PRO A 2 -34.68 26.53 -23.94
CA PRO A 2 -33.86 26.56 -22.74
C PRO A 2 -32.76 25.49 -22.80
N ARG A 3 -31.56 25.86 -22.36
CA ARG A 3 -30.39 24.99 -22.21
C ARG A 3 -30.58 24.12 -20.96
N THR A 4 -30.58 22.80 -21.13
CA THR A 4 -30.52 21.83 -20.04
C THR A 4 -29.05 21.54 -19.70
N HIS A 5 -28.64 21.90 -18.48
CA HIS A 5 -27.35 21.48 -17.91
C HIS A 5 -27.42 20.01 -17.46
N PRO A 6 -26.39 19.17 -17.74
CA PRO A 6 -26.30 17.87 -17.10
C PRO A 6 -25.82 18.02 -15.65
N ARG A 7 -26.53 17.33 -14.74
CA ARG A 7 -26.23 17.23 -13.31
C ARG A 7 -24.89 16.51 -13.10
N THR A 8 -23.99 17.12 -12.34
CA THR A 8 -22.78 16.47 -11.84
C THR A 8 -23.14 15.57 -10.66
N ALA A 9 -22.87 14.27 -10.80
CA ALA A 9 -22.95 13.32 -9.69
C ALA A 9 -21.76 13.57 -8.75
N LYS A 10 -22.04 14.04 -7.53
CA LYS A 10 -21.02 14.22 -6.48
C LYS A 10 -20.73 12.86 -5.86
N TYR A 11 -19.68 12.19 -6.31
CA TYR A 11 -19.15 11.01 -5.62
C TYR A 11 -18.34 11.47 -4.40
N LYS A 12 -18.77 11.10 -3.19
CA LYS A 12 -18.02 11.32 -1.94
C LYS A 12 -17.30 10.02 -1.58
N PRO A 13 -15.96 9.95 -1.64
CA PRO A 13 -15.25 8.80 -1.09
C PRO A 13 -15.37 8.82 0.45
N ARG A 14 -15.80 7.70 1.04
CA ARG A 14 -15.70 7.49 2.49
C ARG A 14 -14.28 7.03 2.81
N CYS A 15 -13.47 7.94 3.34
CA CYS A 15 -12.17 7.62 3.92
C CYS A 15 -12.37 7.32 5.42
N THR A 16 -12.36 6.04 5.81
CA THR A 16 -12.38 5.63 7.22
C THR A 16 -10.96 5.68 7.79
N ARG A 17 -10.66 6.78 8.50
CA ARG A 17 -9.40 6.94 9.23
C ARG A 17 -9.52 6.24 10.59
N ALA A 18 -9.04 5.01 10.70
CA ALA A 18 -8.93 4.33 11.99
C ALA A 18 -7.71 4.86 12.77
N ALA A 19 -7.96 5.78 13.72
CA ALA A 19 -6.97 6.20 14.70
C ALA A 19 -6.95 5.20 15.86
N VAL A 20 -5.82 4.51 16.06
CA VAL A 20 -5.59 3.64 17.21
C VAL A 20 -5.40 4.52 18.45
N ARG A 21 -6.38 4.52 19.36
CA ARG A 21 -6.22 5.09 20.71
C ARG A 21 -5.66 4.02 21.66
N PRO A 22 -4.68 4.35 22.52
CA PRO A 22 -4.19 3.43 23.54
C PRO A 22 -5.24 3.25 24.65
N LEU A 23 -5.39 2.01 25.12
CA LEU A 23 -6.26 1.62 26.24
C LEU A 23 -5.69 2.10 27.58
N PRO A 24 -6.53 2.57 28.54
CA PRO A 24 -6.08 2.86 29.90
C PRO A 24 -6.01 1.58 30.76
N SER A 25 -5.06 1.61 31.69
CA SER A 25 -4.80 0.62 32.75
C SER A 25 -6.01 0.41 33.66
N SER A 26 -6.23 -0.84 34.07
CA SER A 26 -7.29 -1.28 34.98
C SER A 26 -7.09 -0.82 36.43
N ALA A 27 -8.19 -0.48 37.12
CA ALA A 27 -8.31 -0.65 38.57
C ALA A 27 -9.77 -0.98 38.97
N HIS A 28 -9.90 -2.11 39.68
CA HIS A 28 -10.96 -2.60 40.58
C HIS A 28 -12.40 -2.03 40.55
N ALA A 29 -13.38 -2.94 40.42
CA ALA A 29 -14.40 -3.19 41.47
C ALA A 29 -15.24 -4.44 41.16
N HIS A 30 -15.45 -5.26 42.19
CA HIS A 30 -16.32 -6.44 42.20
C HIS A 30 -17.80 -6.07 42.15
N ALA A 31 -18.59 -6.76 41.31
CA ALA A 31 -19.96 -7.15 41.64
C ALA A 31 -20.41 -8.30 40.73
N ARG A 32 -20.76 -9.43 41.35
CA ARG A 32 -21.42 -10.57 40.70
C ARG A 32 -22.88 -10.21 40.45
N LEU A 33 -23.33 -10.30 39.21
CA LEU A 33 -24.73 -10.54 38.85
C LEU A 33 -24.76 -11.46 37.63
N ASP A 34 -25.32 -12.66 37.83
CA ASP A 34 -25.61 -13.62 36.78
C ASP A 34 -26.62 -13.01 35.79
N ASN A 35 -26.30 -13.01 34.49
CA ASN A 35 -27.24 -12.64 33.43
C ASN A 35 -27.23 -13.71 32.32
N PRO A 36 -28.33 -14.47 32.12
CA PRO A 36 -28.40 -15.60 31.20
C PRO A 36 -28.77 -15.12 29.79
N HIS A 37 -27.89 -14.35 29.14
CA HIS A 37 -27.99 -14.10 27.70
C HIS A 37 -26.64 -14.36 27.04
N ARG A 38 -26.31 -15.65 27.00
CA ARG A 38 -25.30 -16.20 26.10
C ARG A 38 -25.84 -16.03 24.67
N ARG A 39 -25.64 -14.84 24.07
CA ARG A 39 -25.78 -14.68 22.62
C ARG A 39 -24.87 -15.73 22.00
N ALA A 40 -25.50 -16.72 21.37
CA ALA A 40 -24.79 -17.65 20.52
C ALA A 40 -23.95 -16.81 19.55
N ARG A 41 -22.63 -16.87 19.69
CA ARG A 41 -21.73 -16.55 18.56
C ARG A 41 -22.10 -17.56 17.50
N SER A 42 -22.99 -17.18 16.60
CA SER A 42 -23.19 -17.88 15.34
C SER A 42 -21.81 -17.97 14.72
N SER A 43 -21.24 -19.19 14.68
CA SER A 43 -20.10 -19.46 13.84
C SER A 43 -20.60 -19.32 12.41
N ARG A 44 -20.63 -18.09 11.89
CA ARG A 44 -20.81 -17.88 10.46
C ARG A 44 -19.64 -18.60 9.81
N SER A 45 -19.96 -19.68 9.12
CA SER A 45 -19.03 -20.36 8.22
C SER A 45 -18.50 -19.29 7.27
N ILE A 46 -17.21 -18.96 7.39
CA ILE A 46 -16.54 -18.06 6.45
C ILE A 46 -16.48 -18.84 5.14
N ILE A 47 -17.43 -18.57 4.24
CA ILE A 47 -17.39 -19.12 2.89
C ILE A 47 -16.16 -18.49 2.23
N PRO A 48 -15.13 -19.29 1.87
CA PRO A 48 -13.93 -18.77 1.25
C PRO A 48 -14.33 -18.03 -0.03
N MET A 49 -13.77 -16.84 -0.22
CA MET A 49 -14.07 -16.05 -1.41
C MET A 49 -13.45 -16.68 -2.65
N SER A 50 -14.07 -16.41 -3.80
CA SER A 50 -13.57 -16.85 -5.11
C SER A 50 -12.14 -16.34 -5.34
N PRO A 51 -11.24 -17.15 -5.92
CA PRO A 51 -9.88 -16.72 -6.18
C PRO A 51 -9.84 -15.60 -7.23
N VAL A 52 -8.87 -14.69 -7.10
CA VAL A 52 -8.57 -13.70 -8.14
C VAL A 52 -7.80 -14.38 -9.27
N ARG A 53 -8.26 -14.20 -10.51
CA ARG A 53 -7.65 -14.79 -11.71
C ARG A 53 -7.17 -13.69 -12.65
N ILE A 54 -5.85 -13.67 -12.93
CA ILE A 54 -5.26 -12.77 -13.91
C ILE A 54 -5.67 -13.21 -15.32
N THR A 55 -6.15 -12.27 -16.13
CA THR A 55 -6.60 -12.50 -17.50
C THR A 55 -5.71 -11.83 -18.55
N ASP A 56 -5.09 -10.71 -18.23
CA ASP A 56 -4.18 -9.97 -19.12
C ASP A 56 -3.09 -9.24 -18.33
N SER A 57 -1.96 -8.98 -18.97
CA SER A 57 -0.85 -8.20 -18.41
C SER A 57 -0.15 -7.42 -19.52
N THR A 58 -0.22 -6.10 -19.45
CA THR A 58 0.35 -5.18 -20.42
C THR A 58 1.20 -4.11 -19.73
N TYR A 59 1.76 -3.19 -20.51
CA TYR A 59 2.50 -2.04 -20.00
C TYR A 59 1.88 -0.75 -20.53
N VAL A 60 1.72 0.24 -19.65
CA VAL A 60 1.34 1.60 -20.01
C VAL A 60 2.61 2.44 -20.06
N GLY A 61 3.00 2.83 -21.27
CA GLY A 61 4.21 3.61 -21.51
C GLY A 61 4.07 5.07 -21.07
N VAL A 62 5.23 5.70 -20.91
CA VAL A 62 5.32 7.16 -20.77
C VAL A 62 4.98 7.81 -22.12
N PRO A 63 4.14 8.86 -22.17
CA PRO A 63 3.82 9.51 -23.44
C PRO A 63 5.05 10.21 -24.02
N GLU A 64 5.16 10.27 -25.36
CA GLU A 64 6.30 10.89 -26.05
C GLU A 64 6.53 12.36 -25.67
N THR A 65 5.48 13.05 -25.22
CA THR A 65 5.53 14.43 -24.76
C THR A 65 6.16 14.59 -23.37
N ALA A 66 6.35 13.50 -22.62
CA ALA A 66 7.02 13.55 -21.34
C ALA A 66 8.53 13.80 -21.53
N ALA A 67 9.11 14.60 -20.64
CA ALA A 67 10.55 14.75 -20.55
C ALA A 67 11.07 13.86 -19.41
N PRO A 68 11.54 12.62 -19.69
CA PRO A 68 12.17 11.80 -18.68
C PRO A 68 13.43 12.51 -18.13
N PRO A 69 13.85 12.22 -16.90
CA PRO A 69 15.06 12.79 -16.32
C PRO A 69 16.28 12.53 -17.22
N PRO A 70 17.22 13.49 -17.35
CA PRO A 70 18.41 13.32 -18.20
C PRO A 70 19.40 12.28 -17.65
N GLY A 71 19.21 11.84 -16.41
CA GLY A 71 19.99 10.80 -15.76
C GLY A 71 19.30 10.33 -14.47
N PRO A 72 19.89 9.37 -13.74
CA PRO A 72 19.27 8.83 -12.55
C PRO A 72 19.00 9.89 -11.47
N ILE A 73 17.77 9.90 -10.93
CA ILE A 73 17.43 10.73 -9.76
C ILE A 73 17.97 10.03 -8.52
N ARG A 74 19.09 10.51 -7.98
CA ARG A 74 19.72 9.94 -6.79
C ARG A 74 18.81 10.09 -5.57
N PHE A 75 18.75 9.05 -4.75
CA PHE A 75 18.05 9.08 -3.47
C PHE A 75 18.77 9.97 -2.47
N THR A 76 17.96 10.66 -1.66
CA THR A 76 18.45 11.38 -0.49
C THR A 76 18.58 10.43 0.70
N ALA A 77 19.21 10.90 1.78
CA ALA A 77 19.28 10.14 3.03
C ALA A 77 17.91 9.76 3.61
N MET A 78 16.86 10.56 3.35
CA MET A 78 15.50 10.28 3.81
C MET A 78 14.88 9.07 3.10
N GLU A 79 15.43 8.67 1.96
CA GLU A 79 14.88 7.65 1.08
C GLU A 79 15.66 6.35 1.09
N ALA A 80 16.98 6.45 1.34
CA ALA A 80 17.87 5.30 1.45
C ALA A 80 17.34 4.23 2.43
N LEU A 81 16.67 4.63 3.52
CA LEU A 81 16.09 3.70 4.49
C LEU A 81 14.90 2.90 3.91
N TRP A 82 14.16 3.46 2.97
CA TRP A 82 12.97 2.82 2.39
C TRP A 82 13.32 1.81 1.30
N VAL A 83 14.61 1.67 0.93
CA VAL A 83 15.09 0.61 0.03
C VAL A 83 14.88 -0.78 0.64
N VAL A 84 14.93 -0.91 1.98
CA VAL A 84 14.76 -2.20 2.68
C VAL A 84 13.34 -2.45 3.19
N PHE A 85 12.43 -1.49 3.03
CA PHE A 85 10.99 -1.63 3.27
C PHE A 85 10.24 -1.33 1.97
N PRO A 86 10.44 -2.15 0.92
CA PRO A 86 10.26 -1.66 -0.43
C PRO A 86 8.79 -1.56 -0.84
N VAL A 87 7.84 -2.19 -0.15
CA VAL A 87 6.48 -2.34 -0.69
C VAL A 87 5.48 -1.43 0.01
N LEU A 88 4.84 -0.56 -0.78
CA LEU A 88 3.56 0.08 -0.46
C LEU A 88 2.47 -0.54 -1.34
N GLN A 89 1.45 -1.14 -0.71
CA GLN A 89 0.32 -1.76 -1.38
C GLN A 89 -0.99 -1.12 -0.96
N HIS A 90 -1.80 -0.73 -1.95
CA HIS A 90 -3.10 -0.09 -1.73
C HIS A 90 -4.13 -0.68 -2.67
N VAL A 91 -5.33 -0.95 -2.15
CA VAL A 91 -6.49 -1.40 -2.92
C VAL A 91 -7.59 -0.36 -2.78
N LEU A 92 -8.15 0.08 -3.91
CA LEU A 92 -9.29 0.96 -4.00
C LEU A 92 -10.48 0.16 -4.52
N LEU A 93 -11.52 0.07 -3.72
CA LEU A 93 -12.75 -0.65 -4.06
C LEU A 93 -13.79 0.35 -4.56
N TYR A 94 -14.34 0.08 -5.74
CA TYR A 94 -15.40 0.87 -6.35
C TYR A 94 -16.63 -0.01 -6.50
N GLU A 95 -17.62 0.24 -5.64
CA GLU A 95 -18.96 -0.34 -5.78
C GLU A 95 -19.68 0.32 -6.96
N GLY A 96 -20.34 -0.50 -7.76
CA GLY A 96 -21.12 -0.11 -8.92
C GLY A 96 -22.56 -0.56 -8.82
N ASP A 97 -23.45 0.30 -9.30
CA ASP A 97 -24.85 -0.03 -9.55
C ASP A 97 -25.04 -0.31 -11.06
N ASP A 98 -26.28 -0.40 -11.53
CA ASP A 98 -26.62 -0.72 -12.93
C ASP A 98 -26.06 0.30 -13.96
N ASP A 99 -25.66 1.50 -13.50
CA ASP A 99 -25.09 2.57 -14.34
C ASP A 99 -23.56 2.47 -14.50
N MET A 100 -22.90 1.46 -13.91
CA MET A 100 -21.44 1.30 -14.05
C MET A 100 -21.08 0.98 -15.51
N PRO A 101 -20.09 1.68 -16.11
CA PRO A 101 -19.68 1.39 -17.48
C PRO A 101 -19.21 -0.06 -17.64
N PRO A 102 -19.30 -0.62 -18.86
CA PRO A 102 -18.70 -1.92 -19.16
C PRO A 102 -17.22 -1.95 -18.76
N PHE A 103 -16.76 -3.09 -18.22
CA PHE A 103 -15.40 -3.22 -17.69
C PHE A 103 -14.32 -2.82 -18.70
N ASP A 104 -14.49 -3.16 -19.98
CA ASP A 104 -13.54 -2.78 -21.04
C ASP A 104 -13.41 -1.25 -21.20
N ALA A 105 -14.51 -0.50 -21.07
CA ALA A 105 -14.48 0.96 -21.11
C ALA A 105 -13.80 1.55 -19.86
N ILE A 106 -13.94 0.90 -18.70
CA ILE A 106 -13.20 1.24 -17.49
C ILE A 106 -11.71 1.00 -17.70
N LEU A 107 -11.31 -0.14 -18.28
CA LEU A 107 -9.92 -0.46 -18.57
C LEU A 107 -9.29 0.54 -19.54
N GLU A 108 -10.00 0.92 -20.60
CA GLU A 108 -9.57 1.96 -21.55
C GLU A 108 -9.36 3.30 -20.85
N SER A 109 -10.31 3.71 -20.00
CA SER A 109 -10.22 4.95 -19.21
C SER A 109 -9.04 4.92 -18.25
N LEU A 110 -8.82 3.81 -17.54
CA LEU A 110 -7.70 3.65 -16.61
C LEU A 110 -6.35 3.69 -17.33
N ARG A 111 -6.21 2.99 -18.46
CA ARG A 111 -4.97 2.94 -19.24
C ARG A 111 -4.62 4.29 -19.86
N SER A 112 -5.58 4.93 -20.52
CA SER A 112 -5.38 6.23 -21.17
C SER A 112 -5.05 7.34 -20.17
N SER A 113 -5.78 7.39 -19.04
CA SER A 113 -5.51 8.37 -17.99
C SER A 113 -4.20 8.10 -17.24
N LEU A 114 -3.79 6.84 -17.08
CA LEU A 114 -2.49 6.49 -16.51
C LEU A 114 -1.36 7.01 -17.42
N ALA A 115 -1.46 6.77 -18.73
CA ALA A 115 -0.50 7.32 -19.70
C ALA A 115 -0.43 8.85 -19.63
N ALA A 116 -1.59 9.54 -19.61
CA ALA A 116 -1.63 10.99 -19.47
C ALA A 116 -0.96 11.48 -18.17
N THR A 117 -1.20 10.77 -17.06
CA THR A 117 -0.61 11.11 -15.75
C THR A 117 0.90 10.91 -15.73
N LEU A 118 1.40 9.85 -16.37
CA LEU A 118 2.83 9.61 -16.54
C LEU A 118 3.54 10.70 -17.33
N GLY A 119 2.82 11.56 -18.07
CA GLY A 119 3.39 12.76 -18.68
C GLY A 119 4.07 13.69 -17.67
N SER A 120 3.49 13.84 -16.47
CA SER A 120 4.06 14.65 -15.38
C SER A 120 4.75 13.79 -14.31
N PHE A 121 4.45 12.49 -14.25
CA PHE A 121 4.96 11.56 -13.24
C PHE A 121 5.90 10.49 -13.84
N ALA A 122 6.59 10.81 -14.94
CA ALA A 122 7.44 9.88 -15.69
C ALA A 122 8.36 9.02 -14.81
N PRO A 123 9.04 9.54 -13.76
CA PRO A 123 9.90 8.71 -12.91
C PRO A 123 9.23 7.47 -12.31
N LEU A 124 7.91 7.47 -12.07
CA LEU A 124 7.19 6.30 -11.54
C LEU A 124 7.08 5.13 -12.54
N ALA A 125 7.23 5.38 -13.84
CA ALA A 125 7.31 4.32 -14.85
C ALA A 125 8.68 3.63 -14.88
N GLY A 126 9.69 4.25 -14.27
CA GLY A 126 11.06 3.78 -14.27
C GLY A 126 11.34 2.67 -13.26
N LYS A 127 12.63 2.50 -12.99
CA LYS A 127 13.17 1.47 -12.12
C LYS A 127 14.05 2.07 -11.04
N LEU A 128 14.03 1.46 -9.86
CA LEU A 128 15.04 1.68 -8.85
C LEU A 128 16.32 0.95 -9.25
N VAL A 129 17.46 1.64 -9.26
CA VAL A 129 18.75 1.11 -9.70
C VAL A 129 19.84 1.36 -8.66
N HIS A 130 20.81 0.45 -8.59
CA HIS A 130 22.07 0.66 -7.87
C HIS A 130 23.06 1.36 -8.80
N LEU A 131 23.69 2.43 -8.33
CA LEU A 131 24.69 3.20 -9.08
C LEU A 131 26.08 2.77 -8.62
N GLU A 132 26.67 1.79 -9.30
CA GLU A 132 27.92 1.14 -8.87
C GLU A 132 29.09 2.12 -8.70
N GLU A 133 29.19 3.13 -9.57
CA GLU A 133 30.26 4.13 -9.54
C GLU A 133 30.30 4.94 -8.23
N THR A 134 29.13 5.16 -7.60
CA THR A 134 29.02 5.99 -6.40
C THR A 134 28.58 5.21 -5.16
N GLY A 135 28.04 4.00 -5.34
CA GLY A 135 27.38 3.22 -4.28
C GLY A 135 26.04 3.83 -3.84
N ASP A 136 25.48 4.75 -4.62
CA ASP A 136 24.16 5.33 -4.37
C ASP A 136 23.06 4.42 -4.96
N VAL A 137 21.81 4.71 -4.60
CA VAL A 137 20.61 4.17 -5.26
C VAL A 137 19.85 5.35 -5.88
N GLY A 138 19.20 5.12 -7.01
CA GLY A 138 18.42 6.16 -7.68
C GLY A 138 17.35 5.63 -8.63
N ILE A 139 16.53 6.54 -9.14
CA ILE A 139 15.48 6.24 -10.12
C ILE A 139 16.05 6.45 -11.52
N SER A 140 16.09 5.39 -12.31
CA SER A 140 16.35 5.47 -13.75
C SER A 140 15.04 5.36 -14.51
N CYS A 141 14.79 6.29 -15.43
CA CYS A 141 13.59 6.30 -16.26
C CYS A 141 13.95 6.80 -17.66
N SER A 142 13.48 6.07 -18.67
CA SER A 142 13.65 6.36 -20.09
C SER A 142 12.28 6.42 -20.79
N ALA A 143 12.25 6.88 -22.04
CA ALA A 143 11.02 6.95 -22.82
C ALA A 143 10.44 5.56 -23.17
N SER A 144 11.25 4.49 -23.09
CA SER A 144 10.78 3.12 -23.34
C SER A 144 10.33 2.39 -22.07
N ASP A 145 10.40 3.03 -20.90
CA ASP A 145 9.87 2.45 -19.67
C ASP A 145 8.34 2.63 -19.57
N GLY A 146 7.72 1.85 -18.68
CA GLY A 146 6.27 1.82 -18.53
C GLY A 146 5.82 1.13 -17.24
N VAL A 147 4.60 1.44 -16.84
CA VAL A 147 3.96 0.84 -15.66
C VAL A 147 3.28 -0.45 -16.08
N ARG A 148 3.59 -1.57 -15.40
CA ARG A 148 2.88 -2.83 -15.63
C ARG A 148 1.43 -2.69 -15.20
N PHE A 149 0.52 -3.04 -16.09
CA PHE A 149 -0.93 -2.98 -15.89
C PHE A 149 -1.54 -4.38 -16.03
N VAL A 150 -2.00 -4.92 -14.91
CA VAL A 150 -2.58 -6.26 -14.81
C VAL A 150 -4.11 -6.16 -14.86
N VAL A 151 -4.74 -7.05 -15.61
CA VAL A 151 -6.20 -7.22 -15.60
C VAL A 151 -6.51 -8.55 -14.95
N ALA A 152 -7.47 -8.55 -14.04
CA ALA A 152 -7.92 -9.75 -13.34
C ALA A 152 -9.44 -9.76 -13.16
N GLU A 153 -9.96 -10.90 -12.73
CA GLU A 153 -11.37 -11.11 -12.44
C GLU A 153 -11.53 -11.92 -11.14
N CYS A 154 -12.62 -11.68 -10.42
CA CYS A 154 -13.02 -12.43 -9.25
C CYS A 154 -14.54 -12.57 -9.24
N ASP A 155 -15.05 -13.80 -9.11
CA ASP A 155 -16.50 -14.08 -9.08
C ASP A 155 -17.15 -13.75 -7.73
N ALA A 156 -16.48 -12.96 -6.88
CA ALA A 156 -17.05 -12.49 -5.63
C ALA A 156 -17.79 -11.16 -5.85
N ASP A 157 -18.71 -10.85 -4.93
CA ASP A 157 -19.35 -9.55 -4.84
C ASP A 157 -18.43 -8.56 -4.13
N ILE A 158 -18.14 -7.42 -4.78
CA ILE A 158 -17.26 -6.37 -4.24
C ILE A 158 -17.74 -5.85 -2.88
N ARG A 159 -19.05 -5.90 -2.59
CA ARG A 159 -19.64 -5.41 -1.34
C ARG A 159 -19.22 -6.24 -0.13
N ARG A 160 -18.83 -7.50 -0.36
CA ARG A 160 -18.25 -8.36 0.70
C ARG A 160 -16.86 -7.87 1.12
N LEU A 161 -16.14 -7.21 0.22
CA LEU A 161 -14.82 -6.63 0.47
C LEU A 161 -14.91 -5.18 0.96
N ALA A 162 -15.92 -4.42 0.54
CA ALA A 162 -16.08 -3.01 0.91
C ALA A 162 -16.78 -2.80 2.27
N GLY A 163 -17.48 -3.81 2.79
CA GLY A 163 -18.21 -3.75 4.05
C GLY A 163 -17.36 -3.99 5.31
N ASP A 164 -17.99 -3.81 6.49
CA ASP A 164 -17.35 -3.99 7.81
C ASP A 164 -17.13 -5.47 8.22
N GLU A 165 -17.25 -6.42 7.28
CA GLU A 165 -16.97 -7.84 7.57
C GLU A 165 -15.46 -8.09 7.71
N GLU A 166 -15.07 -9.20 8.34
CA GLU A 166 -13.66 -9.57 8.45
C GLU A 166 -13.10 -9.80 7.04
N HIS A 167 -12.24 -8.89 6.58
CA HIS A 167 -11.74 -8.91 5.21
C HIS A 167 -10.82 -10.12 5.04
N ASP A 168 -11.03 -10.90 3.98
CA ASP A 168 -10.11 -11.97 3.62
C ASP A 168 -8.80 -11.36 3.13
N LEU A 169 -7.81 -11.32 4.03
CA LEU A 169 -6.48 -10.77 3.73
C LEU A 169 -5.86 -11.42 2.50
N ARG A 170 -6.14 -12.70 2.22
CA ARG A 170 -5.59 -13.38 1.04
C ARG A 170 -6.16 -12.83 -0.25
N VAL A 171 -7.44 -12.46 -0.25
CA VAL A 171 -8.03 -11.81 -1.42
C VAL A 171 -7.48 -10.40 -1.58
N LEU A 172 -7.39 -9.61 -0.50
CA LEU A 172 -6.79 -8.26 -0.58
C LEU A 172 -5.33 -8.30 -1.10
N GLU A 173 -4.53 -9.27 -0.64
CA GLU A 173 -3.17 -9.51 -1.16
C GLU A 173 -3.16 -9.89 -2.64
N ALA A 174 -4.18 -10.60 -3.13
CA ALA A 174 -4.32 -10.96 -4.54
C ALA A 174 -4.87 -9.83 -5.43
N LEU A 175 -5.34 -8.72 -4.84
CA LEU A 175 -5.87 -7.57 -5.56
C LEU A 175 -4.83 -6.52 -5.94
N VAL A 176 -3.59 -6.71 -5.51
CA VAL A 176 -2.45 -5.88 -5.86
C VAL A 176 -1.50 -6.66 -6.77
N PRO A 177 -0.85 -5.98 -7.74
CA PRO A 177 0.05 -6.65 -8.67
C PRO A 177 1.34 -7.08 -7.96
N GLU A 178 1.73 -8.34 -8.09
CA GLU A 178 2.96 -8.87 -7.50
C GLU A 178 4.21 -8.32 -8.20
N VAL A 179 5.11 -7.66 -7.46
CA VAL A 179 6.39 -7.13 -7.99
C VAL A 179 7.52 -7.63 -7.11
N ASP A 180 8.53 -8.29 -7.69
CA ASP A 180 9.76 -8.63 -6.98
C ASP A 180 10.59 -7.36 -6.75
N MET A 181 10.36 -6.72 -5.60
CA MET A 181 11.12 -5.57 -5.13
C MET A 181 12.31 -5.96 -4.24
N GLY A 182 12.68 -7.25 -4.21
CA GLY A 182 13.79 -7.74 -3.40
C GLY A 182 15.17 -7.50 -4.03
N ARG A 183 15.23 -7.14 -5.32
CA ARG A 183 16.47 -7.01 -6.08
C ARG A 183 16.44 -5.79 -7.00
N LEU A 184 17.60 -5.18 -7.21
CA LEU A 184 17.75 -4.09 -8.19
C LEU A 184 18.31 -4.64 -9.51
N PRO A 185 17.85 -4.12 -10.67
CA PRO A 185 16.79 -3.12 -10.81
C PRO A 185 15.39 -3.68 -10.53
N THR A 186 14.51 -2.88 -9.93
CA THR A 186 13.07 -3.23 -9.75
C THR A 186 12.17 -2.11 -10.26
N ALA A 187 10.98 -2.47 -10.75
CA ALA A 187 9.94 -1.51 -11.11
C ALA A 187 9.48 -0.70 -9.89
N LEU A 188 9.11 0.56 -10.13
CA LEU A 188 8.66 1.48 -9.08
C LEU A 188 7.15 1.45 -8.85
N LEU A 189 6.36 1.17 -9.89
CA LEU A 189 4.90 1.15 -9.85
C LEU A 189 4.37 0.02 -10.72
N ALA A 190 3.39 -0.71 -10.21
CA ALA A 190 2.52 -1.57 -10.98
C ALA A 190 1.06 -1.35 -10.54
N VAL A 191 0.14 -1.55 -11.48
CA VAL A 191 -1.30 -1.38 -11.29
C VAL A 191 -2.03 -2.67 -11.65
N GLN A 192 -3.08 -3.00 -10.92
CA GLN A 192 -4.01 -4.08 -11.24
C GLN A 192 -5.44 -3.56 -11.23
N ALA A 193 -6.20 -3.84 -12.29
CA ALA A 193 -7.65 -3.63 -12.33
C ALA A 193 -8.34 -5.01 -12.26
N THR A 194 -9.16 -5.23 -11.24
CA THR A 194 -9.85 -6.50 -11.02
C THR A 194 -11.36 -6.31 -11.12
N ARG A 195 -12.01 -7.03 -12.04
CA ARG A 195 -13.47 -7.07 -12.15
C ARG A 195 -14.06 -7.92 -11.02
N PHE A 196 -15.13 -7.44 -10.43
CA PHE A 196 -15.96 -8.16 -9.47
C PHE A 196 -17.42 -8.17 -9.92
N GLU A 197 -18.23 -9.00 -9.30
CA GLU A 197 -19.68 -8.77 -9.32
C GLU A 197 -19.98 -7.46 -8.57
N GLY A 198 -20.74 -6.56 -9.21
CA GLY A 198 -21.15 -5.29 -8.62
C GLY A 198 -20.03 -4.24 -8.46
N GLY A 199 -18.86 -4.41 -9.08
CA GLY A 199 -17.84 -3.35 -9.04
C GLY A 199 -16.45 -3.72 -9.56
N VAL A 200 -15.49 -2.87 -9.22
CA VAL A 200 -14.08 -2.97 -9.64
C VAL A 200 -13.15 -2.66 -8.47
N ALA A 201 -12.06 -3.42 -8.35
CA ALA A 201 -10.95 -3.09 -7.49
C ALA A 201 -9.75 -2.58 -8.30
N VAL A 202 -9.12 -1.50 -7.85
CA VAL A 202 -7.85 -1.00 -8.41
C VAL A 202 -6.76 -1.15 -7.35
N GLY A 203 -5.82 -2.06 -7.61
CA GLY A 203 -4.66 -2.31 -6.78
C GLY A 203 -3.42 -1.58 -7.29
N LEU A 204 -2.63 -1.04 -6.38
CA LEU A 204 -1.33 -0.43 -6.65
C LEU A 204 -0.26 -1.12 -5.81
N THR A 205 0.86 -1.43 -6.44
CA THR A 205 2.11 -1.80 -5.76
C THR A 205 3.16 -0.76 -6.11
N VAL A 206 3.69 -0.07 -5.10
CA VAL A 206 4.64 1.05 -5.27
C VAL A 206 5.88 0.80 -4.44
N HIS A 207 7.05 1.09 -5.02
CA HIS A 207 8.28 1.00 -4.29
C HIS A 207 8.38 2.18 -3.29
N HIS A 208 8.44 1.91 -1.98
CA HIS A 208 8.40 2.93 -0.92
C HIS A 208 9.55 3.94 -1.02
N GLY A 209 10.71 3.51 -1.55
CA GLY A 209 11.81 4.43 -1.90
C GLY A 209 11.41 5.55 -2.87
N ALA A 210 10.46 5.35 -3.78
CA ALA A 210 10.04 6.37 -4.74
C ALA A 210 8.91 7.29 -4.23
N ALA A 211 8.13 6.85 -3.25
CA ALA A 211 7.00 7.61 -2.74
C ALA A 211 6.77 7.36 -1.24
N ASP A 212 6.57 8.44 -0.49
CA ASP A 212 5.88 8.38 0.79
C ASP A 212 4.35 8.36 0.58
N GLY A 213 3.59 8.27 1.67
CA GLY A 213 2.12 8.25 1.58
C GLY A 213 1.52 9.50 0.94
N ARG A 214 2.14 10.68 1.08
CA ARG A 214 1.64 11.93 0.49
C ARG A 214 1.95 11.97 -1.01
N ALA A 215 3.15 11.57 -1.41
CA ALA A 215 3.54 11.46 -2.81
C ALA A 215 2.67 10.44 -3.56
N LEU A 216 2.40 9.29 -2.95
CA LEU A 216 1.49 8.28 -3.50
C LEU A 216 0.09 8.85 -3.75
N TRP A 217 -0.50 9.51 -2.76
CA TRP A 217 -1.83 10.09 -2.93
C TRP A 217 -1.87 11.29 -3.88
N THR A 218 -0.79 12.08 -3.96
CA THR A 218 -0.67 13.11 -5.01
C THR A 218 -0.74 12.48 -6.41
N PHE A 219 -0.06 11.35 -6.62
CA PHE A 219 -0.13 10.62 -7.89
C PHE A 219 -1.54 10.07 -8.16
N VAL A 220 -2.19 9.42 -7.19
CA VAL A 220 -3.52 8.83 -7.44
C VAL A 220 -4.60 9.90 -7.61
N GLU A 221 -4.53 11.02 -6.88
CA GLU A 221 -5.43 12.16 -7.09
C GLU A 221 -5.24 12.76 -8.50
N ALA A 222 -4.00 12.89 -8.96
CA ALA A 222 -3.70 13.32 -10.33
C ALA A 222 -4.24 12.32 -11.36
N TRP A 223 -4.04 11.02 -11.14
CA TRP A 223 -4.54 9.97 -12.03
C TRP A 223 -6.07 9.95 -12.10
N ALA A 224 -6.75 10.01 -10.97
CA ALA A 224 -8.21 10.10 -10.91
C ALA A 224 -8.74 11.36 -11.61
N THR A 225 -8.01 12.48 -11.52
CA THR A 225 -8.34 13.74 -12.19
C THR A 225 -8.20 13.61 -13.71
N ALA A 226 -7.08 13.07 -14.19
CA ALA A 226 -6.91 12.75 -15.60
C ALA A 226 -7.98 11.77 -16.13
N CYS A 227 -8.38 10.78 -15.31
CA CYS A 227 -9.44 9.83 -15.65
C CYS A 227 -10.82 10.48 -15.81
N ARG A 228 -11.07 11.62 -15.16
CA ARG A 228 -12.29 12.43 -15.37
C ARG A 228 -12.19 13.39 -16.57
N GLY A 229 -11.07 13.38 -17.30
CA GLY A 229 -10.81 14.33 -18.38
C GLY A 229 -10.42 15.72 -17.90
N GLU A 230 -10.00 15.84 -16.63
CA GLU A 230 -9.56 17.09 -16.02
C GLU A 230 -8.02 17.17 -15.98
N THR A 231 -7.48 18.38 -15.93
CA THR A 231 -6.02 18.59 -15.74
C THR A 231 -5.69 18.61 -14.25
N PRO A 232 -4.73 17.79 -13.76
CA PRO A 232 -4.26 17.85 -12.38
C PRO A 232 -3.76 19.24 -12.00
N ALA A 233 -4.18 19.74 -10.83
CA ALA A 233 -3.83 21.10 -10.38
C ALA A 233 -2.38 21.24 -9.89
N THR A 234 -1.71 20.13 -9.54
CA THR A 234 -0.36 20.14 -8.96
C THR A 234 0.60 19.40 -9.87
N THR A 235 1.73 20.03 -10.17
CA THR A 235 2.87 19.41 -10.87
C THR A 235 3.83 18.83 -9.84
N PRO A 236 4.21 17.55 -9.92
CA PRO A 236 5.20 16.96 -9.03
C PRO A 236 6.58 17.57 -9.26
N CYS A 237 7.40 17.62 -8.22
CA CYS A 237 8.79 18.05 -8.30
C CYS A 237 9.69 16.87 -7.95
N PHE A 238 10.57 16.49 -8.88
CA PHE A 238 11.55 15.42 -8.71
C PHE A 238 12.98 15.93 -8.50
N ASP A 239 13.18 17.25 -8.41
CA ASP A 239 14.49 17.84 -8.13
C ASP A 239 14.87 17.68 -6.66
N ARG A 240 15.67 16.64 -6.40
CA ARG A 240 16.18 16.34 -5.05
C ARG A 240 17.23 17.32 -4.57
N SER A 241 17.78 18.16 -5.44
CA SER A 241 18.74 19.19 -5.04
C SER A 241 18.11 20.25 -4.13
N LEU A 242 16.78 20.38 -4.14
CA LEU A 242 16.02 21.27 -3.25
C LEU A 242 16.04 20.80 -1.79
N VAL A 243 16.27 19.51 -1.53
CA VAL A 243 16.43 18.97 -0.18
C VAL A 243 17.87 19.19 0.26
N LYS A 244 18.10 20.26 1.02
CA LYS A 244 19.44 20.57 1.57
C LYS A 244 19.66 19.81 2.86
N MET A 245 20.58 18.84 2.83
CA MET A 245 21.03 18.11 4.00
C MET A 245 22.57 18.08 4.03
N PRO A 246 23.22 18.71 5.02
CA PRO A 246 24.67 18.62 5.18
C PRO A 246 25.11 17.16 5.28
N ALA A 247 26.10 16.76 4.48
CA ALA A 247 26.57 15.37 4.35
C ALA A 247 25.47 14.34 3.98
N GLY A 248 24.36 14.79 3.37
CA GLY A 248 23.23 13.92 3.03
C GLY A 248 23.60 12.75 2.11
N ASP A 249 24.43 12.99 1.10
CA ASP A 249 24.90 11.93 0.18
C ASP A 249 25.68 10.83 0.94
N GLU A 250 26.56 11.21 1.86
CA GLU A 250 27.32 10.22 2.65
C GLU A 250 26.43 9.51 3.67
N LEU A 251 25.47 10.21 4.26
CA LEU A 251 24.48 9.59 5.14
C LEU A 251 23.61 8.57 4.38
N ALA A 252 23.18 8.89 3.15
CA ALA A 252 22.44 7.98 2.30
C ALA A 252 23.24 6.69 2.05
N ARG A 253 24.51 6.81 1.63
CA ARG A 253 25.39 5.65 1.44
C ARG A 253 25.65 4.89 2.74
N SER A 254 25.81 5.57 3.87
CA SER A 254 25.97 4.94 5.18
C SER A 254 24.75 4.10 5.56
N VAL A 255 23.54 4.62 5.32
CA VAL A 255 22.28 3.89 5.51
C VAL A 255 22.23 2.67 4.59
N LEU A 256 22.55 2.83 3.30
CA LEU A 256 22.57 1.71 2.34
C LEU A 256 23.58 0.63 2.76
N ARG A 257 24.82 1.00 3.11
CA ARG A 257 25.83 0.04 3.60
C ARG A 257 25.38 -0.69 4.87
N LYS A 258 24.65 0.00 5.75
CA LYS A 258 24.20 -0.58 7.03
C LYS A 258 23.01 -1.53 6.86
N PHE A 259 22.03 -1.16 6.04
CA PHE A 259 20.75 -1.87 5.97
C PHE A 259 20.59 -2.72 4.69
N ALA A 260 21.28 -2.35 3.61
CA ALA A 260 21.29 -3.05 2.33
C ALA A 260 22.72 -3.34 1.82
N PRO A 261 23.59 -4.01 2.61
CA PRO A 261 25.01 -4.19 2.27
C PRO A 261 25.28 -5.00 0.99
N ASN A 262 24.31 -5.77 0.51
CA ASN A 262 24.49 -6.73 -0.59
C ASN A 262 23.90 -6.25 -1.93
N LEU A 263 23.55 -4.96 -2.05
CA LEU A 263 23.09 -4.38 -3.31
C LEU A 263 24.04 -4.73 -4.47
N PRO A 264 23.53 -5.03 -5.68
CA PRO A 264 22.13 -4.96 -6.09
C PRO A 264 21.29 -6.21 -5.71
N SER A 265 21.90 -7.22 -5.08
CA SER A 265 21.24 -8.46 -4.70
C SER A 265 20.55 -8.33 -3.33
N GLY A 266 19.35 -8.92 -3.23
CA GLY A 266 18.55 -8.92 -2.02
C GLY A 266 19.21 -9.70 -0.88
N GLY A 267 20.06 -9.03 -0.12
CA GLY A 267 20.44 -9.43 1.23
C GLY A 267 19.45 -8.89 2.23
N THR A 268 18.15 -8.99 1.98
CA THR A 268 17.15 -8.66 3.00
C THR A 268 17.29 -9.71 4.10
N SER A 269 18.00 -9.35 5.18
CA SER A 269 17.35 -9.54 6.48
C SER A 269 16.09 -8.71 6.42
N VAL A 270 15.03 -9.26 5.82
CA VAL A 270 13.69 -8.76 6.01
C VAL A 270 13.61 -8.69 7.53
N ILE A 271 13.51 -7.49 8.10
CA ILE A 271 12.92 -7.37 9.42
C ILE A 271 11.49 -7.79 9.16
N SER A 272 11.28 -9.11 9.11
CA SER A 272 9.98 -9.72 9.13
C SER A 272 9.41 -9.18 10.42
N LEU A 273 8.46 -8.24 10.30
CA LEU A 273 7.37 -8.18 11.25
C LEU A 273 6.86 -9.62 11.29
N ARG A 274 7.33 -10.35 12.31
CA ARG A 274 7.16 -11.80 12.41
C ARG A 274 5.69 -12.08 12.18
N ARG A 275 5.38 -12.85 11.13
CA ARG A 275 4.09 -13.51 11.00
C ARG A 275 3.82 -14.21 12.34
N PRO A 276 2.74 -13.90 13.08
CA PRO A 276 2.38 -14.72 14.22
C PRO A 276 2.08 -16.12 13.67
N LYS A 277 2.95 -17.09 13.97
CA LYS A 277 2.62 -18.50 13.78
C LYS A 277 1.35 -18.75 14.59
N ALA A 278 0.33 -19.33 13.95
CA ALA A 278 -0.83 -19.85 14.66
C ALA A 278 -0.34 -20.82 15.74
N ALA A 279 -0.35 -20.37 17.00
CA ALA A 279 0.07 -21.20 18.10
C ALA A 279 -1.01 -22.26 18.32
N HIS A 280 -0.70 -23.51 17.98
CA HIS A 280 -1.33 -24.67 18.61
C HIS A 280 -1.10 -24.55 20.12
N SER A 281 -2.17 -24.47 20.91
CA SER A 281 -2.09 -24.52 22.36
C SER A 281 -1.79 -25.95 22.82
N PRO A 282 -0.74 -26.20 23.61
CA PRO A 282 -0.66 -27.41 24.40
C PRO A 282 -1.36 -27.17 25.75
N ASN A 283 -2.28 -28.07 26.09
CA ASN A 283 -2.86 -28.17 27.42
C ASN A 283 -1.76 -28.35 28.47
N LEU A 284 -1.68 -27.45 29.45
CA LEU A 284 -0.84 -27.61 30.64
C LEU A 284 -1.72 -27.61 31.89
N HIS A 285 -1.81 -28.80 32.49
CA HIS A 285 -2.41 -29.08 33.78
C HIS A 285 -1.64 -28.36 34.89
N LEU A 286 -2.32 -27.52 35.68
CA LEU A 286 -1.74 -26.81 36.84
C LEU A 286 -2.14 -27.53 38.13
N GLY A 287 -1.17 -28.15 38.82
CA GLY A 287 -1.26 -28.54 40.23
C GLY A 287 -1.08 -27.34 41.18
N PRO A 288 -1.51 -27.44 42.45
CA PRO A 288 -1.71 -26.28 43.32
C PRO A 288 -0.39 -25.74 43.90
N ARG A 289 -0.21 -24.41 43.84
CA ARG A 289 0.91 -23.68 44.45
C ARG A 289 0.61 -23.35 45.93
N ARG A 290 1.62 -23.51 46.78
CA ARG A 290 1.65 -23.00 48.17
C ARG A 290 1.96 -21.50 48.17
N HIS A 291 1.27 -20.74 49.02
CA HIS A 291 1.53 -19.31 49.29
C HIS A 291 2.61 -19.15 50.38
N PRO A 292 3.54 -18.19 50.25
CA PRO A 292 4.29 -17.65 51.39
C PRO A 292 3.73 -16.29 51.86
N THR A 293 3.74 -16.09 53.17
CA THR A 293 3.37 -14.87 53.91
C THR A 293 4.46 -13.79 53.86
N PRO A 294 4.11 -12.50 54.04
CA PRO A 294 5.07 -11.38 53.98
C PRO A 294 5.63 -11.01 55.36
N GLU A 295 6.90 -10.63 55.41
CA GLU A 295 7.55 -9.99 56.57
C GLU A 295 8.15 -8.65 56.14
N ALA A 296 8.03 -7.65 57.02
CA ALA A 296 8.28 -6.23 56.78
C ALA A 296 9.65 -5.78 57.31
N ALA A 297 10.29 -4.82 56.65
CA ALA A 297 11.34 -3.96 57.22
C ALA A 297 11.42 -2.65 56.41
N HIS A 298 10.96 -1.52 56.96
CA HIS A 298 11.72 -0.53 57.76
C HIS A 298 12.62 0.41 56.92
N CYS A 299 12.25 1.69 56.94
CA CYS A 299 12.91 2.83 56.32
C CYS A 299 13.45 3.73 57.45
N PRO A 300 14.71 4.23 57.40
CA PRO A 300 15.21 5.19 58.37
C PRO A 300 15.10 6.65 57.86
N PRO A 301 15.02 7.65 58.75
CA PRO A 301 14.71 9.03 58.38
C PRO A 301 15.94 9.95 58.20
N GLN A 302 15.72 10.96 57.35
CA GLN A 302 16.35 12.28 57.14
C GLN A 302 17.88 12.42 57.20
#